data_AF-A0A7S9WS31-F1
#
_entry.id   AF-A0A7S9WS31-F1
#
_cell.length_a   1.000
_cell.length_b   1.000
_cell.length_c   1.000
_cell.angle_alpha   90.00
_cell.angle_beta   90.00
_cell.angle_gamma   90.00
#
_symmetry.space_group_name_H-M   'P 1'
#
loop_
_entity.id
_entity.type
_entity.pdbx_description
1 polymer ?
#
loop_
_entity_poly.entity_id
_entity_poly.type
_entity_poly.pdbx_seq_one_letter_code
_entity_poly.pdbx_strand_id
1 'polypeptide(L)'
;MKISENLLNLKNAIDKAAKNDLDASATGSFLQNLEKANKETEKIYEKLEKELKSDAQMFKQFDFMQMMTKLQYGNLKSSEREELINKMSKIAKEI
;
A
#
# COMPACT_ATOMS: atom_id res chain seq x y z
N MET A 1 4.85 -10.73 -6.44
CA MET A 1 5.56 -10.91 -5.16
C MET A 1 6.32 -12.23 -5.21
N LYS A 2 7.59 -12.30 -4.80
CA LYS A 2 8.41 -13.54 -4.87
C LYS A 2 7.95 -14.67 -3.91
N ILE A 3 7.04 -14.36 -2.99
CA ILE A 3 6.62 -15.26 -1.91
C ILE A 3 5.73 -16.40 -2.42
N SER A 4 4.82 -16.12 -3.35
CA SER A 4 3.96 -17.14 -3.96
C SER A 4 4.76 -18.17 -4.78
N GLU A 5 5.77 -17.71 -5.49
CA GLU A 5 6.71 -18.56 -6.25
C GLU A 5 7.57 -19.43 -5.31
N ASN A 6 8.06 -18.86 -4.21
CA ASN A 6 8.80 -19.61 -3.20
C ASN A 6 7.94 -20.66 -2.47
N LEU A 7 6.67 -20.36 -2.19
CA LEU A 7 5.73 -21.31 -1.60
C LEU A 7 5.42 -22.47 -2.55
N LEU A 8 5.26 -22.18 -3.85
CA LEU A 8 5.08 -23.22 -4.87
C LEU A 8 6.30 -24.13 -4.96
N ASN A 9 7.51 -23.55 -4.94
CA ASN A 9 8.76 -24.30 -4.96
C ASN A 9 8.93 -25.17 -3.69
N LEU A 10 8.56 -24.64 -2.53
CA LEU A 10 8.58 -25.37 -1.26
C LEU A 10 7.60 -26.55 -1.30
N LYS A 11 6.37 -26.32 -1.77
CA LYS A 11 5.37 -27.39 -1.97
C LYS A 11 5.90 -28.48 -2.88
N ASN A 12 6.48 -28.12 -4.02
CA ASN A 12 7.06 -29.09 -4.96
C ASN A 12 8.23 -29.89 -4.37
N ALA A 13 9.07 -29.26 -3.55
CA ALA A 13 10.17 -29.93 -2.85
C ALA A 13 9.66 -30.90 -1.79
N ILE A 14 8.63 -30.50 -1.07
CA ILE A 14 7.96 -31.31 -0.06
C ILE A 14 7.21 -32.48 -0.68
N ASP A 15 6.47 -32.29 -1.77
CA ASP A 15 5.77 -33.37 -2.49
C ASP A 15 6.76 -34.42 -3.02
N LYS A 16 7.99 -34.01 -3.37
CA LYS A 16 9.09 -34.93 -3.70
C LYS A 16 9.63 -35.68 -2.47
N ALA A 17 9.69 -35.04 -1.31
CA ALA A 17 10.18 -35.63 -0.06
C ALA A 17 9.13 -36.54 0.63
N ALA A 18 7.84 -36.21 0.52
CA ALA A 18 6.72 -36.99 1.09
C ALA A 18 6.55 -38.38 0.46
N LYS A 19 7.13 -38.61 -0.72
CA LYS A 19 7.25 -39.95 -1.30
C LYS A 19 8.23 -40.86 -0.52
N ASN A 20 9.00 -40.33 0.43
CA ASN A 20 10.04 -41.02 1.20
C ASN A 20 9.85 -40.86 2.74
N ASP A 21 8.72 -41.34 3.30
CA ASP A 21 8.48 -41.46 4.77
C ASP A 21 8.10 -40.19 5.58
N LEU A 22 7.70 -39.09 4.95
CA LEU A 22 7.07 -37.98 5.68
C LEU A 22 5.55 -38.18 5.76
N ASP A 23 4.94 -37.92 6.93
CA ASP A 23 3.49 -37.91 7.09
C ASP A 23 2.88 -36.83 6.17
N ALA A 24 2.37 -37.29 5.03
CA ALA A 24 1.83 -36.46 3.96
C ALA A 24 0.62 -35.64 4.44
N SER A 25 -0.09 -36.09 5.47
CA SER A 25 -1.24 -35.39 6.07
C SER A 25 -0.81 -34.13 6.84
N ALA A 26 0.11 -34.28 7.80
CA ALA A 26 0.65 -33.17 8.58
C ALA A 26 1.35 -32.15 7.67
N THR A 27 2.07 -32.65 6.68
CA THR A 27 2.82 -31.85 5.71
C THR A 27 1.90 -31.07 4.77
N GLY A 28 0.84 -31.71 4.25
CA GLY A 28 -0.14 -31.06 3.38
C GLY A 28 -0.95 -29.97 4.11
N SER A 29 -1.36 -30.23 5.35
CA SER A 29 -2.08 -29.24 6.17
C SER A 29 -1.22 -28.03 6.53
N PHE A 30 0.06 -28.22 6.83
CA PHE A 30 1.01 -27.12 7.06
C PHE A 30 1.14 -26.20 5.83
N LEU A 31 1.28 -26.78 4.63
CA LEU A 31 1.37 -26.01 3.38
C LEU A 31 0.09 -25.24 3.07
N GLN A 32 -1.08 -25.84 3.29
CA GLN A 32 -2.36 -25.16 3.12
C GLN A 32 -2.50 -23.98 4.08
N ASN A 33 -2.08 -24.13 5.33
CA ASN A 33 -2.08 -23.05 6.31
C ASN A 33 -1.12 -21.92 5.92
N LEU A 34 0.07 -22.24 5.42
CA LEU A 34 1.00 -21.23 4.89
C LEU A 34 0.44 -20.49 3.69
N GLU A 35 -0.19 -21.20 2.74
CA GLU A 35 -0.81 -20.57 1.58
C GLU A 35 -1.96 -19.63 1.98
N LYS A 36 -2.77 -20.05 2.96
CA LYS A 36 -3.84 -19.21 3.53
C LYS A 36 -3.28 -17.96 4.21
N ALA A 37 -2.27 -18.12 5.07
CA ALA A 37 -1.61 -17.00 5.74
C ALA A 37 -0.96 -16.03 4.76
N ASN A 38 -0.37 -16.52 3.66
CA ASN A 38 0.19 -15.68 2.61
C ASN A 38 -0.90 -14.87 1.90
N LYS A 39 -2.03 -15.49 1.54
CA LYS A 39 -3.16 -14.78 0.92
C LYS A 39 -3.75 -13.71 1.84
N GLU A 40 -3.85 -13.99 3.14
CA GLU A 40 -4.29 -13.00 4.13
C GLU A 40 -3.29 -11.83 4.24
N THR A 41 -2.00 -12.14 4.23
CA THR A 41 -0.93 -11.14 4.25
C THR A 41 -0.96 -10.25 3.01
N GLU A 42 -1.13 -10.81 1.81
CA GLU A 42 -1.26 -10.05 0.56
C GLU A 42 -2.44 -9.08 0.61
N LYS A 43 -3.60 -9.52 1.13
CA LYS A 43 -4.77 -8.64 1.32
C LYS A 43 -4.49 -7.49 2.27
N ILE A 44 -3.75 -7.73 3.35
CA ILE A 44 -3.35 -6.68 4.31
C ILE A 44 -2.45 -5.66 3.61
N TYR A 45 -1.46 -6.10 2.83
CA TYR A 45 -0.59 -5.21 2.07
C TYR A 45 -1.38 -4.35 1.07
N GLU A 46 -2.29 -4.94 0.29
CA GLU A 46 -3.13 -4.19 -0.64
C GLU A 46 -3.99 -3.15 0.07
N LYS A 47 -4.53 -3.49 1.25
CA LYS A 47 -5.32 -2.57 2.07
C LYS A 47 -4.46 -1.41 2.57
N LEU A 48 -3.27 -1.70 3.11
CA LEU A 48 -2.33 -0.69 3.57
C LEU A 48 -1.87 0.24 2.44
N GLU A 49 -1.62 -0.30 1.24
CA GLU A 49 -1.24 0.52 0.09
C GLU A 49 -2.37 1.49 -0.31
N LYS A 50 -3.63 1.03 -0.27
CA LYS A 50 -4.79 1.89 -0.53
C LYS A 50 -4.97 2.95 0.55
N GLU A 51 -4.83 2.58 1.82
CA GLU A 51 -4.91 3.52 2.95
C GLU A 51 -3.82 4.58 2.85
N LEU A 52 -2.56 4.21 2.59
CA LEU A 52 -1.47 5.16 2.39
C LEU A 52 -1.70 6.15 1.25
N LYS A 53 -2.26 5.68 0.12
CA LYS A 53 -2.62 6.56 -1.01
C LYS A 53 -3.76 7.50 -0.63
N SER A 54 -4.77 7.01 0.08
CA SER A 54 -5.89 7.81 0.58
C SER A 54 -5.42 8.88 1.56
N ASP A 55 -4.56 8.52 2.52
CA ASP A 55 -4.02 9.46 3.51
C ASP A 55 -3.16 10.52 2.83
N ALA A 56 -2.32 10.15 1.87
CA ALA A 56 -1.54 11.10 1.08
C ALA A 56 -2.44 12.11 0.33
N GLN A 57 -3.57 11.65 -0.23
CA GLN A 57 -4.56 12.54 -0.85
C GLN A 57 -5.23 13.47 0.18
N MET A 58 -5.56 12.97 1.37
CA MET A 58 -6.16 13.76 2.44
C MET A 58 -5.22 14.88 2.91
N PHE A 59 -3.92 14.61 3.05
CA PHE A 59 -2.93 15.64 3.38
C PHE A 59 -2.85 16.73 2.30
N LYS A 60 -2.86 16.35 1.01
CA LYS A 60 -2.88 17.33 -0.09
C LYS A 60 -4.14 18.21 -0.06
N GLN A 61 -5.29 17.62 0.21
CA GLN A 61 -6.56 18.38 0.36
C GLN A 61 -6.51 19.33 1.55
N PHE A 62 -5.99 18.88 2.70
CA PHE A 62 -5.82 19.72 3.87
C PHE A 62 -4.87 20.90 3.61
N ASP A 63 -3.71 20.66 2.99
CA ASP A 63 -2.79 21.72 2.59
C ASP A 63 -3.44 22.71 1.63
N PHE A 64 -4.18 22.21 0.64
CA PHE A 64 -4.91 23.06 -0.30
C PHE A 64 -5.95 23.94 0.42
N MET A 65 -6.70 23.38 1.38
CA MET A 65 -7.64 24.15 2.20
C MET A 65 -6.94 25.23 3.02
N GLN A 66 -5.80 24.91 3.66
CA GLN A 66 -5.04 25.91 4.40
C GLN A 66 -4.53 27.05 3.50
N MET A 67 -4.11 26.73 2.27
CA MET A 67 -3.71 27.73 1.28
C MET A 67 -4.89 28.59 0.83
N MET A 68 -6.07 28.00 0.61
CA MET A 68 -7.31 28.74 0.32
C MET A 68 -7.66 29.72 1.45
N THR A 69 -7.60 29.29 2.71
CA THR A 69 -7.84 30.17 3.87
C THR A 69 -6.85 31.32 3.91
N LYS A 70 -5.55 31.07 3.67
CA LYS A 70 -4.54 32.13 3.58
C LYS A 70 -4.81 33.10 2.43
N LEU A 71 -5.31 32.60 1.29
CA LEU A 71 -5.64 33.43 0.14
C LEU A 71 -6.85 34.35 0.40
N GLN A 72 -7.84 33.85 1.12
CA GLN A 72 -9.08 34.56 1.46
C GLN A 72 -8.89 35.58 2.57
N TYR A 73 -8.19 35.22 3.64
CA TYR A 73 -8.14 36.02 4.87
C TYR A 73 -6.75 36.58 5.18
N GLY A 74 -5.71 36.12 4.47
CA GLY A 74 -4.34 36.60 4.68
C GLY A 74 -4.09 37.96 4.05
N ASN A 75 -3.35 38.81 4.76
CA ASN A 75 -2.84 40.07 4.22
C ASN A 75 -1.57 39.82 3.39
N LEU A 76 -1.74 39.19 2.23
CA LEU A 76 -0.65 38.79 1.33
C LEU A 76 -0.28 39.93 0.37
N LYS A 77 1.02 40.17 0.19
CA LYS A 77 1.53 40.99 -0.91
C LYS A 77 1.28 40.30 -2.26
N SER A 78 1.30 41.05 -3.35
CA SER A 78 1.05 40.51 -4.70
C SER A 78 1.99 39.36 -5.06
N SER A 79 3.28 39.45 -4.73
CA SER A 79 4.26 38.38 -4.97
C SER A 79 3.96 37.11 -4.16
N GLU A 80 3.59 37.27 -2.88
CA GLU A 80 3.24 36.14 -1.99
C GLU A 80 1.93 35.47 -2.44
N ARG A 81 0.98 36.26 -2.93
CA ARG A 81 -0.27 35.77 -3.51
C ARG A 81 -0.01 34.94 -4.77
N GLU A 82 0.85 35.43 -5.66
CA GLU A 82 1.22 34.71 -6.89
C GLU A 82 1.93 33.38 -6.58
N GLU A 83 2.90 33.39 -5.66
CA GLU A 83 3.55 32.15 -5.20
C GLU A 83 2.56 31.16 -4.59
N LEU A 84 1.60 31.64 -3.79
CA LEU A 84 0.58 30.80 -3.18
C LEU A 84 -0.33 30.15 -4.23
N ILE A 85 -0.80 30.93 -5.22
CA ILE A 85 -1.61 30.42 -6.34
C ILE A 85 -0.83 29.39 -7.17
N ASN A 86 0.46 29.62 -7.39
CA ASN A 86 1.33 28.68 -8.10
C ASN A 86 1.49 27.35 -7.34
N LYS A 87 1.65 27.40 -6.01
CA LYS A 87 1.70 26.20 -5.14
C LYS A 87 0.37 25.45 -5.16
N MET A 88 -0.75 26.16 -5.02
CA MET A 88 -2.09 25.58 -5.11
C MET A 88 -2.33 24.90 -6.47
N SER A 89 -1.91 25.55 -7.57
CA SER A 89 -2.05 25.01 -8.92
C SER A 89 -1.23 23.74 -9.15
N LYS A 90 -0.10 23.57 -8.46
CA LYS A 90 0.67 22.32 -8.48
C LYS A 90 -0.07 21.22 -7.73
N ILE A 91 -0.51 21.49 -6.49
CA ILE A 91 -1.25 20.52 -5.68
C ILE A 91 -2.54 20.06 -6.37
N ALA A 92 -3.29 20.99 -6.99
CA ALA A 92 -4.52 20.67 -7.71
C ALA A 92 -4.34 19.73 -8.90
N LYS A 93 -3.12 19.63 -9.47
CA LYS A 93 -2.81 18.66 -10.54
C LYS A 93 -2.50 17.26 -10.02
N GLU A 94 -2.23 17.13 -8.72
CA GLU A 94 -1.82 15.90 -8.08
C GLU A 94 -2.89 15.29 -7.16
N ILE A 95 -4.04 15.96 -7.03
CA ILE A 95 -5.29 15.47 -6.43
C ILE A 95 -6.16 14.94 -7.57
#